data_AF-A0AAW5EBR0-F1
#
_entry.id   AF-A0AAW5EBR0-F1
#
_cell.length_a   1.000
_cell.length_b   1.000
_cell.length_c   1.000
_cell.angle_alpha   90.00
_cell.angle_beta   90.00
_cell.angle_gamma   90.00
#
_symmetry.space_group_name_H-M   'P 1'
#
loop_
_entity.id
_entity.type
_entity.pdbx_description
1 polymer ?
#
loop_
_entity_poly.entity_id
_entity_poly.type
_entity_poly.pdbx_seq_one_letter_code
_entity_poly.pdbx_strand_id
1 'polypeptide(L)'
;DSIGTITGIGERGKIFDDAKDGEKKLGKTLMADATGSALGALGGTSTVTAFVESTTGVESGGRTGLTALVVAICFAFTLFLLPLFKAIPANAIYPVLVMVGILMFME
;
A
#
# COMPACT_ATOMS: atom_id res chain seq x y z
N ASP A 1 -11.96 3.27 -0.77
CA ASP A 1 -10.64 2.66 -0.51
C ASP A 1 -9.96 3.35 0.67
N SER A 2 -9.41 4.56 0.53
CA SER A 2 -8.59 5.24 1.55
C SER A 2 -9.09 5.15 3.01
N ILE A 3 -10.32 5.58 3.32
CA ILE A 3 -10.82 5.54 4.71
C ILE A 3 -10.89 4.11 5.23
N GLY A 4 -11.54 3.19 4.51
CA GLY A 4 -11.72 1.80 4.94
C GLY A 4 -10.39 1.06 5.07
N THR A 5 -9.48 1.27 4.12
CA THR A 5 -8.17 0.63 4.11
C THR A 5 -7.26 1.16 5.22
N ILE A 6 -7.23 2.49 5.44
CA ILE A 6 -6.42 3.09 6.51
C ILE A 6 -6.96 2.70 7.89
N THR A 7 -8.28 2.68 8.09
CA THR A 7 -8.85 2.25 9.38
C THR A 7 -8.62 0.76 9.61
N GLY A 8 -8.74 -0.08 8.57
CA GLY A 8 -8.48 -1.52 8.65
C GLY A 8 -7.02 -1.84 9.01
N ILE A 9 -6.06 -1.17 8.36
CA ILE A 9 -4.63 -1.29 8.68
C ILE A 9 -4.34 -0.73 10.08
N GLY A 10 -4.95 0.39 10.44
CA GLY A 10 -4.78 1.05 11.73
C GLY A 10 -5.25 0.21 12.91
N GLU A 11 -6.36 -0.52 12.75
CA GLU A 11 -6.91 -1.45 13.74
C GLU A 11 -5.98 -2.64 13.95
N ARG A 12 -5.58 -3.33 12.87
CA ARG A 12 -4.65 -4.47 12.94
C ARG A 12 -3.27 -4.08 13.49
N GLY A 13 -2.85 -2.83 13.26
CA GLY A 13 -1.59 -2.28 13.74
C GLY A 13 -1.61 -1.59 15.09
N LYS A 14 -2.79 -1.41 15.70
CA LYS A 14 -3.00 -0.57 16.91
C LYS A 14 -2.39 0.83 16.77
N ILE A 15 -2.51 1.42 15.58
CA ILE A 15 -1.89 2.72 15.24
C ILE A 15 -2.71 3.88 15.82
N PHE A 16 -4.03 3.70 15.96
CA PHE A 16 -4.99 4.71 16.41
C PHE A 16 -5.57 4.46 17.82
N ASP A 17 -5.02 3.48 18.55
CA ASP A 17 -5.54 2.99 19.86
C ASP A 17 -5.49 4.06 20.98
N ASP A 18 -4.74 5.15 20.79
CA ASP A 18 -4.66 6.28 21.72
C ASP A 18 -5.94 7.15 21.65
N ALA A 19 -6.81 7.06 22.67
CA ALA A 19 -8.07 7.81 22.71
C ALA A 19 -7.95 9.36 22.66
N LYS A 20 -6.76 9.94 22.89
CA LYS A 20 -6.52 11.39 22.81
C LYS A 20 -5.95 11.87 21.48
N ASP A 21 -5.27 11.00 20.74
CA ASP A 21 -4.53 11.35 19.52
C ASP A 21 -4.90 10.49 18.30
N GLY A 22 -5.70 9.44 18.46
CA GLY A 22 -6.09 8.50 17.40
C GLY A 22 -6.81 9.19 16.24
N GLU A 23 -7.77 10.07 16.54
CA GLU A 23 -8.52 10.82 15.53
C GLU A 23 -7.63 11.84 14.78
N LYS A 24 -6.70 12.47 15.51
CA LYS A 24 -5.70 13.38 14.94
C LYS A 24 -4.67 12.65 14.08
N LYS A 25 -4.26 11.44 14.49
CA LYS A 25 -3.39 10.55 13.69
C LYS A 25 -4.11 10.09 12.43
N LEU A 26 -5.38 9.68 12.52
CA LEU A 26 -6.19 9.29 11.37
C LEU A 26 -6.33 10.45 10.37
N GLY A 27 -6.64 11.66 10.85
CA GLY A 27 -6.70 12.86 10.01
C GLY A 27 -5.37 13.18 9.32
N LYS A 28 -4.23 13.03 10.02
CA LYS A 28 -2.90 13.18 9.41
C LYS A 28 -2.61 12.11 8.37
N THR A 29 -2.99 10.86 8.61
CA THR A 29 -2.80 9.76 7.65
C THR A 29 -3.65 9.97 6.40
N LEU A 30 -4.89 10.41 6.54
CA LEU A 30 -5.76 10.77 5.41
C LEU A 30 -5.23 11.98 4.62
N MET A 31 -4.68 12.98 5.30
CA MET A 31 -4.00 14.10 4.62
C MET A 31 -2.75 13.63 3.86
N ALA A 32 -1.96 12.71 4.43
CA ALA A 32 -0.80 12.13 3.77
C ALA A 32 -1.20 11.32 2.52
N ASP A 33 -2.27 10.53 2.60
CA ASP A 33 -2.83 9.78 1.47
C ASP A 33 -3.30 10.71 0.35
N ALA A 34 -4.07 11.76 0.69
CA ALA A 34 -4.54 12.75 -0.26
C ALA A 34 -3.39 13.52 -0.93
N THR A 35 -2.37 13.90 -0.16
CA THR A 35 -1.18 14.60 -0.68
C THR A 35 -0.35 13.67 -1.57
N GLY A 36 -0.17 12.41 -1.18
CA GLY A 36 0.50 11.39 -1.98
C GLY A 36 -0.23 11.12 -3.30
N SER A 37 -1.55 10.99 -3.25
CA SER A 37 -2.40 10.87 -4.44
C SER A 37 -2.27 12.06 -5.38
N ALA A 38 -2.30 13.29 -4.85
CA ALA A 38 -2.14 14.50 -5.65
C ALA A 38 -0.75 14.58 -6.31
N LEU A 39 0.32 14.28 -5.55
CA LEU A 39 1.68 14.27 -6.08
C LEU A 39 1.90 13.15 -7.12
N GLY A 40 1.33 11.97 -6.90
CA GLY A 40 1.37 10.86 -7.87
C GLY A 40 0.66 11.22 -9.18
N ALA A 41 -0.53 11.81 -9.09
CA ALA A 41 -1.27 12.29 -10.25
C ALA A 41 -0.51 13.38 -11.02
N LEU A 42 0.14 14.33 -10.33
CA LEU A 42 0.99 15.34 -10.95
C LEU A 42 2.24 14.73 -11.61
N GLY A 43 2.76 13.63 -11.06
CA GLY A 43 3.84 12.84 -11.65
C GLY A 43 3.44 12.01 -12.86
N GLY A 44 2.17 12.05 -13.29
CA GLY A 44 1.66 11.31 -14.43
C GLY A 44 1.27 9.85 -14.14
N THR A 45 1.20 9.45 -12.87
CA THR A 45 0.73 8.12 -12.45
C THR A 45 -0.73 8.17 -12.00
N SER A 46 -1.37 7.00 -11.87
CA SER A 46 -2.65 6.90 -11.17
C SER A 46 -2.52 7.33 -9.70
N THR A 47 -3.65 7.56 -9.03
CA THR A 47 -3.72 7.91 -7.61
C THR A 47 -3.02 6.86 -6.75
N VAL A 48 -2.08 7.28 -5.92
CA VAL A 48 -1.37 6.42 -4.97
C VAL A 48 -2.16 6.40 -3.67
N THR A 49 -2.58 5.22 -3.23
CA THR A 49 -3.38 4.98 -2.02
C THR A 49 -2.74 3.88 -1.17
N ALA A 50 -3.11 3.82 0.11
CA ALA A 50 -2.77 2.66 0.95
C ALA A 50 -3.44 1.39 0.43
N PHE A 51 -2.70 0.28 0.37
CA PHE A 51 -3.20 -1.03 -0.07
C PHE A 51 -3.50 -1.94 1.13
N VAL A 52 -4.63 -2.64 1.09
CA VAL A 52 -5.11 -3.49 2.20
C VAL A 52 -4.18 -4.66 2.50
N GLU A 53 -3.45 -5.13 1.50
CA GLU A 53 -2.44 -6.17 1.62
C GLU A 53 -1.28 -5.77 2.55
N SER A 54 -1.11 -4.45 2.78
CA SER A 54 -0.11 -3.92 3.72
C SER A 54 -0.41 -4.29 5.18
N THR A 55 -1.61 -4.77 5.49
CA THR A 55 -1.97 -5.29 6.82
C THR A 55 -0.99 -6.36 7.30
N THR A 56 -0.57 -7.26 6.40
CA THR A 56 0.41 -8.33 6.69
C THR A 56 1.76 -7.78 7.17
N GLY A 57 2.19 -6.64 6.61
CA GLY A 57 3.43 -5.96 7.00
C GLY A 57 3.32 -5.31 8.38
N VAL A 58 2.14 -4.79 8.73
CA VAL A 58 1.87 -4.16 10.02
C VAL A 58 1.69 -5.22 11.12
N GLU A 59 1.02 -6.34 10.82
CA GLU A 59 0.91 -7.52 11.68
C GLU A 59 2.29 -8.12 12.01
N SER A 60 3.20 -8.10 11.03
CA SER A 60 4.60 -8.53 11.21
C SER A 60 5.48 -7.51 11.98
N GLY A 61 4.91 -6.38 12.42
CA GLY A 61 5.59 -5.38 13.26
C GLY A 61 5.99 -4.07 12.55
N GLY A 62 5.62 -3.88 11.29
CA GLY A 62 5.86 -2.62 10.56
C GLY A 62 4.99 -1.47 11.08
N ARG A 63 5.57 -0.55 11.87
CA ARG A 63 4.80 0.56 12.48
C ARG A 63 5.34 1.97 12.20
N THR A 64 6.58 2.08 11.74
CA THR A 64 7.27 3.37 11.59
C THR A 64 7.31 3.89 10.15
N GLY A 65 6.79 3.11 9.19
CA GLY A 65 6.91 3.40 7.75
C GLY A 65 8.24 2.97 7.12
N LEU A 66 9.21 2.46 7.90
CA LEU A 66 10.48 1.96 7.35
C LEU A 66 10.26 0.79 6.38
N THR A 67 9.28 -0.07 6.67
CA THR A 67 8.87 -1.16 5.77
C THR A 67 8.41 -0.62 4.42
N ALA A 68 7.60 0.44 4.41
CA ALA A 68 7.15 1.10 3.18
C ALA A 68 8.32 1.72 2.39
N LEU A 69 9.30 2.33 3.08
CA LEU A 69 10.49 2.88 2.43
C LEU A 69 11.34 1.79 1.77
N VAL A 70 11.57 0.67 2.48
CA VAL A 70 12.32 -0.48 1.93
C VAL A 70 11.60 -1.05 0.71
N VAL A 71 10.28 -1.22 0.78
CA VAL A 71 9.47 -1.68 -0.36
C VAL A 71 9.59 -0.72 -1.55
N ALA A 72 9.52 0.60 -1.32
CA ALA A 72 9.67 1.60 -2.38
C ALA A 72 11.05 1.52 -3.06
N ILE A 73 12.12 1.33 -2.29
CA ILE A 73 13.47 1.13 -2.82
C ILE A 73 13.55 -0.17 -3.64
N CYS A 74 12.99 -1.28 -3.14
CA CYS A 74 12.91 -2.53 -3.90
C CYS A 74 12.15 -2.36 -5.22
N PHE A 75 11.04 -1.61 -5.23
CA PHE A 75 10.30 -1.29 -6.45
C PHE A 75 11.15 -0.44 -7.41
N ALA A 76 11.90 0.54 -6.92
CA ALA A 76 12.82 1.31 -7.76
C ALA A 76 13.90 0.42 -8.39
N PHE A 77 14.41 -0.58 -7.65
CA PHE A 77 15.38 -1.55 -8.19
C PHE A 77 14.80 -2.42 -9.32
N THR A 78 13.48 -2.66 -9.35
CA THR A 78 12.86 -3.43 -10.44
C THR A 78 13.07 -2.79 -11.82
N LEU A 79 13.28 -1.46 -11.88
CA LEU A 79 13.58 -0.76 -13.13
C LEU A 79 14.88 -1.23 -13.78
N PHE A 80 15.85 -1.69 -13.00
CA PHE A 80 17.10 -2.28 -13.52
C PHE A 80 16.91 -3.75 -13.94
N LEU A 81 15.97 -4.45 -13.31
CA LEU A 81 15.64 -5.85 -13.60
C LEU A 81 14.55 -6.00 -14.69
N LEU A 82 14.01 -4.90 -15.22
CA LEU A 82 13.09 -4.87 -16.37
C LEU A 82 13.45 -5.81 -17.53
N PRO A 83 14.71 -5.91 -18.02
CA PRO A 83 15.05 -6.84 -19.10
C PRO A 83 14.85 -8.31 -18.72
N LEU A 84 15.00 -8.67 -17.43
CA LEU A 84 14.72 -10.02 -16.94
C LEU A 84 13.21 -10.31 -16.93
N PHE A 85 12.40 -9.34 -16.50
CA PHE A 85 10.94 -9.49 -16.47
C PHE A 85 10.30 -9.58 -17.86
N LYS A 86 10.92 -8.97 -18.89
CA LYS A 86 10.47 -9.10 -20.29
C LYS A 86 10.60 -10.52 -20.86
N ALA A 87 11.39 -11.40 -20.24
CA ALA A 87 11.49 -12.80 -20.64
C ALA A 87 10.29 -13.64 -20.16
N ILE A 88 9.47 -13.11 -19.25
CA ILE A 88 8.29 -13.81 -18.73
C ILE A 88 7.15 -13.72 -19.77
N PRO A 89 6.53 -14.84 -20.15
CA PRO A 89 5.42 -14.84 -21.09
C PRO A 89 4.22 -14.05 -20.51
N ALA A 90 3.63 -13.18 -21.34
CA ALA A 90 2.52 -12.30 -20.93
C ALA A 90 1.32 -13.06 -20.33
N ASN A 91 1.11 -14.31 -20.77
CA ASN A 91 0.01 -15.15 -20.27
C ASN A 91 0.18 -15.60 -18.81
N ALA A 92 1.38 -15.50 -18.23
CA ALA A 92 1.63 -15.89 -16.84
C ALA A 92 1.02 -14.90 -15.82
N ILE A 93 0.65 -13.68 -16.25
CA ILE A 93 0.15 -12.61 -15.37
C ILE A 93 -1.32 -12.83 -15.01
N TYR A 94 -2.12 -13.46 -15.90
CA TYR A 94 -3.56 -13.65 -15.71
C TYR A 94 -3.96 -14.39 -14.41
N PRO A 95 -3.40 -15.55 -14.05
CA PRO A 95 -3.79 -16.24 -12.82
C PRO A 95 -3.46 -15.43 -11.56
N VAL A 96 -2.38 -14.64 -11.60
CA VAL A 96 -2.01 -13.76 -10.47
C VAL A 96 -3.06 -12.68 -10.28
N LEU A 97 -3.52 -12.03 -11.35
CA LEU A 97 -4.57 -11.00 -11.27
C LEU A 97 -5.90 -11.56 -10.78
N VAL A 98 -6.26 -12.78 -11.18
CA VAL A 98 -7.47 -13.46 -10.68
C VAL A 98 -7.36 -13.72 -9.17
N MET A 99 -6.21 -14.20 -8.69
CA MET A 99 -6.00 -14.43 -7.26
C MET A 99 -6.07 -13.13 -6.46
N VAL A 100 -5.45 -12.05 -6.94
CA VAL A 100 -5.55 -10.72 -6.29
C VAL A 100 -7.00 -10.26 -6.23
N GLY A 101 -7.75 -10.38 -7.33
CA GLY A 101 -9.18 -10.03 -7.35
C GLY A 101 -10.00 -10.82 -6.33
N ILE A 102 -9.74 -12.12 -6.18
CA ILE A 102 -10.38 -12.97 -5.17
C ILE A 102 -10.02 -12.49 -3.76
N LEU A 103 -8.75 -12.18 -3.50
CA LEU A 103 -8.31 -11.68 -2.18
C LEU A 103 -9.02 -10.37 -1.81
N MET A 104 -9.24 -9.47 -2.77
CA MET A 104 -9.98 -8.22 -2.53
C MET A 104 -11.48 -8.44 -2.23
N PHE A 105 -12.09 -9.52 -2.71
CA PHE A 105 -13.50 -9.86 -2.44
C PHE A 105 -13.71 -10.65 -1.14
N MET A 106 -12.66 -11.33 -0.66
CA MET A 106 -12.73 -12.15 0.56
C MET A 106 -12.62 -11.34 1.85
N GLU A 107 -12.31 -10.05 1.76
CA GLU A 107 -12.28 -9.09 2.88
C GLU A 107 -13.54 -8.22 2.96
#